data_AF-A0A7S1RD74-F1
#
_entry.id   AF-A0A7S1RD74-F1
#
_cell.length_a   1.000
_cell.length_b   1.000
_cell.length_c   1.000
_cell.angle_alpha   90.00
_cell.angle_beta   90.00
_cell.angle_gamma   90.00
#
_symmetry.space_group_name_H-M   'P 1'
#
loop_
_entity.id
_entity.type
_entity.pdbx_description
1 polymer ?
#
loop_
_entity_poly.entity_id
_entity_poly.type
_entity_poly.pdbx_seq_one_letter_code
_entity_poly.pdbx_strand_id
1 'polypeptide(L)'
;PQEDEETRRRREMGLLLGAQLRHDELAEMLLGLPEEEAEIAILRSFVRVTATQSSYVLAEVSGIERSAPYTVPIRRDRGVDARTLAVQLRCKRGASTRLIKITSVSNQEATEAEFEQWKRLSQRAGVDAEYYLEQMRQKARDLQDARNFSYGEAQVSRRLRGRPNPEFDAQKESRMRFLVQCALSQMDISGIRDYEADELDGRYREANKGLQVQEQRVAAKMQDDWFEKRPNLFSLTVINQKNKDRQIRDDRHALMFALQTEQSGAAALNPFERRACRPIVAWDTKLTEVEGLGGPAPPPAPAEAPAEA
;
A
#
# COMPACT_ATOMS: atom_id res chain seq x y z
N PRO A 1 35.87 63.93 -15.67
CA PRO A 1 34.86 63.94 -16.74
C PRO A 1 33.51 64.39 -16.17
N GLN A 2 33.09 65.62 -16.45
CA GLN A 2 31.73 66.06 -16.15
C GLN A 2 30.80 65.24 -17.05
N GLU A 3 29.97 64.37 -16.49
CA GLU A 3 28.89 63.74 -17.26
C GLU A 3 28.00 64.86 -17.83
N ASP A 4 27.72 64.81 -19.13
CA ASP A 4 26.79 65.74 -19.77
C ASP A 4 25.45 65.67 -19.05
N GLU A 5 24.89 66.83 -18.67
CA GLU A 5 23.67 66.92 -17.87
C GLU A 5 22.49 66.14 -18.50
N GLU A 6 22.45 66.09 -19.82
CA GLU A 6 21.46 65.33 -20.59
C GLU A 6 21.59 63.81 -20.37
N THR A 7 22.82 63.29 -20.28
CA THR A 7 23.07 61.86 -20.02
C THR A 7 22.62 61.47 -18.62
N ARG A 8 22.84 62.35 -17.63
CA ARG A 8 22.35 62.18 -16.26
C ARG A 8 20.82 62.14 -16.22
N ARG A 9 20.14 63.08 -16.90
CA ARG A 9 18.66 63.11 -16.95
C ARG A 9 18.06 61.86 -17.58
N ARG A 10 18.62 61.39 -18.71
CA ARG A 10 18.19 60.14 -19.36
C ARG A 10 18.36 58.93 -18.43
N ARG A 11 19.48 58.86 -17.70
CA ARG A 11 19.74 57.77 -16.74
C ARG A 11 18.75 57.78 -15.58
N GLU A 12 18.51 58.95 -14.99
CA GLU A 12 17.56 59.10 -13.89
C GLU A 12 16.12 58.80 -14.34
N MET A 13 15.75 59.20 -15.55
CA MET A 13 14.45 58.85 -16.14
C MET A 13 14.32 57.34 -16.36
N GLY A 14 15.38 56.68 -16.83
CA GLY A 14 15.40 55.22 -16.98
C GLY A 14 15.20 54.49 -15.64
N LEU A 15 15.78 54.99 -14.55
CA LEU A 15 15.58 54.44 -13.21
C LEU A 15 14.12 54.62 -12.75
N LEU A 16 13.53 55.80 -12.99
CA LEU A 16 12.13 56.04 -12.67
C LEU A 16 11.21 55.07 -13.42
N LEU A 17 11.40 54.93 -14.73
CA LEU A 17 10.59 54.04 -15.56
C LEU A 17 10.75 52.57 -15.14
N GLY A 18 11.94 52.18 -14.69
CA GLY A 18 12.18 50.86 -14.09
C GLY A 18 11.45 50.65 -12.75
N ALA A 19 11.28 51.72 -11.96
CA ALA A 19 10.57 51.72 -10.69
C ALA A 19 9.07 52.06 -10.80
N GLN A 20 8.58 52.36 -12.01
CA GLN A 20 7.20 52.74 -12.26
C GLN A 20 6.32 51.49 -12.39
N LEU A 21 5.22 51.47 -11.64
CA LEU A 21 4.14 50.51 -11.82
C LEU A 21 3.01 51.11 -12.67
N ARG A 22 2.62 50.36 -13.69
CA ARG A 22 1.46 50.66 -14.56
C ARG A 22 0.20 50.08 -13.94
N HIS A 23 -0.96 50.60 -14.33
CA HIS A 23 -2.26 50.12 -13.85
C HIS A 23 -2.44 48.61 -14.03
N ASP A 24 -2.16 48.09 -15.22
CA ASP A 24 -2.37 46.67 -15.54
C ASP A 24 -1.38 45.79 -14.77
N GLU A 25 -0.10 46.16 -14.74
CA GLU A 25 0.94 45.44 -13.99
C GLU A 25 0.62 45.39 -12.49
N LEU A 26 0.15 46.50 -11.92
CA LEU A 26 -0.22 46.58 -10.51
C LEU A 26 -1.42 45.69 -10.18
N ALA A 27 -2.44 45.65 -11.06
CA ALA A 27 -3.58 44.77 -10.89
C ALA A 27 -3.18 43.29 -11.03
N GLU A 28 -2.28 42.96 -11.96
CA GLU A 28 -1.78 41.60 -12.14
C GLU A 28 -0.90 41.14 -10.97
N MET A 29 -0.06 42.00 -10.42
CA MET A 29 0.73 41.68 -9.22
C MET A 29 -0.16 41.40 -8.01
N LEU A 30 -1.19 42.23 -7.78
CA LEU A 30 -2.11 42.05 -6.65
C LEU A 30 -2.99 40.79 -6.75
N LEU A 31 -3.32 40.34 -7.97
CA LEU A 31 -4.12 39.13 -8.18
C LEU A 31 -3.25 37.88 -8.33
N GLY A 32 -2.07 38.05 -8.90
CA GLY A 32 -1.11 37.02 -9.21
C GLY A 32 -0.37 36.60 -7.95
N LEU A 33 0.39 37.51 -7.37
CA LEU A 33 1.38 37.21 -6.34
C LEU A 33 0.75 36.91 -4.96
N PRO A 34 1.47 36.18 -4.10
CA PRO A 34 1.16 36.13 -2.67
C PRO A 34 1.14 37.53 -2.04
N GLU A 35 0.33 37.74 -0.99
CA GLU A 35 0.16 39.06 -0.33
C GLU A 35 1.51 39.67 0.10
N GLU A 36 2.39 38.87 0.70
CA GLU A 36 3.73 39.30 1.14
C GLU A 36 4.61 39.77 -0.03
N GLU A 37 4.64 39.01 -1.13
CA GLU A 37 5.45 39.32 -2.31
C GLU A 37 4.87 40.52 -3.09
N ALA A 38 3.54 40.62 -3.15
CA ALA A 38 2.86 41.76 -3.75
C ALA A 38 3.15 43.05 -2.96
N GLU A 39 3.16 43.00 -1.63
CA GLU A 39 3.52 44.13 -0.78
C GLU A 39 4.97 44.56 -1.01
N ILE A 40 5.91 43.62 -1.02
CA ILE A 40 7.32 43.90 -1.32
C ILE A 40 7.46 44.52 -2.71
N ALA A 41 6.75 44.01 -3.71
CA ALA A 41 6.80 44.49 -5.09
C ALA A 41 6.14 45.87 -5.28
N ILE A 42 5.13 46.23 -4.50
CA ILE A 42 4.37 47.48 -4.69
C ILE A 42 4.82 48.60 -3.76
N LEU A 43 5.26 48.31 -2.54
CA LEU A 43 5.70 49.34 -1.60
C LEU A 43 6.92 50.09 -2.13
N ARG A 44 6.92 51.43 -2.03
CA ARG A 44 7.95 52.34 -2.55
C ARG A 44 8.10 52.34 -4.07
N SER A 45 7.17 51.74 -4.81
CA SER A 45 7.10 51.93 -6.28
C SER A 45 6.55 53.30 -6.62
N PHE A 46 6.77 53.73 -7.86
CA PHE A 46 6.21 54.97 -8.38
C PHE A 46 4.99 54.68 -9.24
N VAL A 47 3.92 55.45 -9.06
CA VAL A 47 2.71 55.33 -9.86
C VAL A 47 2.33 56.69 -10.44
N ARG A 48 1.88 56.68 -11.69
CA ARG A 48 1.34 57.85 -12.36
C ARG A 48 -0.16 57.87 -12.12
N VAL A 49 -0.65 58.87 -11.39
CA VAL A 49 -2.04 58.93 -10.93
C VAL A 49 -2.77 60.09 -11.60
N THR A 50 -4.02 59.87 -11.98
CA THR A 50 -4.92 60.93 -12.45
C THR A 50 -5.37 61.79 -11.26
N ALA A 51 -4.95 63.06 -11.24
CA ALA A 51 -5.33 64.01 -10.18
C ALA A 51 -6.63 64.75 -10.51
N THR A 52 -6.77 65.20 -11.76
CA THR A 52 -8.00 65.78 -12.34
C THR A 52 -8.22 65.20 -13.73
N GLN A 53 -9.38 65.45 -14.35
CA GLN A 53 -9.81 64.81 -15.62
C GLN A 53 -8.77 64.82 -16.76
N SER A 54 -7.79 65.74 -16.73
CA SER A 54 -6.73 65.86 -17.74
C SER A 54 -5.31 65.97 -17.18
N SER A 55 -5.11 65.87 -15.85
CA SER A 55 -3.79 66.02 -15.25
C SER A 55 -3.33 64.75 -14.54
N TYR A 56 -2.07 64.42 -14.75
CA TYR A 56 -1.41 63.27 -14.14
C TYR A 56 -0.29 63.76 -13.23
N VAL A 57 -0.09 63.01 -12.15
CA VAL A 57 0.91 63.32 -11.14
C VAL A 57 1.67 62.06 -10.77
N LEU A 58 2.96 62.20 -10.54
CA LEU A 58 3.78 61.12 -10.01
C LEU A 58 3.64 61.07 -8.48
N ALA A 59 3.44 59.87 -7.95
CA ALA A 59 3.38 59.62 -6.52
C ALA A 59 4.11 58.33 -6.14
N GLU A 60 4.66 58.29 -4.93
CA GLU A 60 5.30 57.13 -4.33
C GLU A 60 4.24 56.31 -3.59
N VAL A 61 4.24 54.98 -3.72
CA VAL A 61 3.34 54.12 -2.96
C VAL A 61 3.92 53.89 -1.57
N SER A 62 3.26 54.41 -0.54
CA SER A 62 3.67 54.26 0.87
C SER A 62 3.02 53.08 1.59
N GLY A 63 1.91 52.57 1.08
CA GLY A 63 1.12 51.53 1.73
C GLY A 63 0.03 50.94 0.83
N ILE A 64 -0.42 49.74 1.17
CA ILE A 64 -1.62 49.12 0.60
C ILE A 64 -2.65 49.02 1.73
N GLU A 65 -3.87 49.48 1.48
CA GLU A 65 -4.96 49.46 2.46
C GLU A 65 -6.17 48.71 1.92
N ARG A 66 -6.90 48.01 2.79
CA ARG A 66 -8.13 47.32 2.40
C ARG A 66 -9.25 48.32 2.14
N SER A 67 -10.08 48.02 1.14
CA SER A 67 -11.26 48.83 0.79
C SER A 67 -12.45 47.97 0.41
N ALA A 68 -13.62 48.59 0.29
CA ALA A 68 -14.77 47.95 -0.33
C ALA A 68 -14.40 47.39 -1.73
N PRO A 69 -14.89 46.21 -2.12
CA PRO A 69 -14.62 45.62 -3.42
C PRO A 69 -15.05 46.54 -4.57
N TYR A 70 -14.21 46.70 -5.58
CA TYR A 70 -14.50 47.47 -6.78
C TYR A 70 -13.90 46.82 -8.03
N THR A 71 -14.50 47.11 -9.17
CA THR A 71 -14.10 46.56 -10.46
C THR A 71 -12.96 47.37 -11.07
N VAL A 72 -11.92 46.67 -11.52
CA VAL A 72 -10.72 47.21 -12.14
C VAL A 72 -10.62 46.64 -13.57
N PRO A 73 -10.64 47.48 -14.61
CA PRO A 73 -10.57 47.04 -16.01
C PRO A 73 -9.12 46.83 -16.43
N ILE A 74 -8.70 45.57 -16.57
CA ILE A 74 -7.34 45.21 -17.00
C ILE A 74 -7.34 45.03 -18.52
N ARG A 75 -6.45 45.73 -19.23
CA ARG A 75 -6.29 45.54 -20.67
C ARG A 75 -5.40 44.34 -20.96
N ARG A 76 -5.88 43.42 -21.78
CA ARG A 76 -5.11 42.28 -22.31
C ARG A 76 -5.23 42.23 -23.82
N ASP A 77 -4.33 41.49 -24.47
CA ASP A 77 -4.30 41.36 -25.94
C ASP A 77 -5.63 40.86 -26.54
N ARG A 78 -6.45 40.14 -25.75
CA ARG A 78 -7.74 39.57 -26.18
C ARG A 78 -8.97 40.40 -25.76
N GLY A 79 -8.80 41.55 -25.10
CA GLY A 79 -9.89 42.40 -24.64
C GLY A 79 -9.71 42.99 -23.24
N VAL A 80 -10.76 43.60 -22.73
CA VAL A 80 -10.78 44.18 -21.37
C VAL A 80 -11.37 43.16 -20.40
N ASP A 81 -10.55 42.68 -19.46
CA ASP A 81 -10.98 41.78 -18.38
C ASP A 81 -11.29 42.59 -17.12
N ALA A 82 -12.48 42.40 -16.55
CA ALA A 82 -12.93 43.13 -15.38
C ALA A 82 -12.69 42.29 -14.12
N ARG A 83 -11.74 42.72 -13.27
CA ARG A 83 -11.40 42.01 -12.03
C ARG A 83 -11.86 42.79 -10.81
N THR A 84 -12.28 42.08 -9.78
CA THR A 84 -12.68 42.70 -8.51
C THR A 84 -11.49 42.76 -7.57
N LEU A 85 -11.17 43.96 -7.08
CA LEU A 85 -10.13 44.19 -6.07
C LEU A 85 -10.73 44.84 -4.83
N ALA A 86 -10.19 44.51 -3.66
CA ALA A 86 -10.62 45.03 -2.36
C ALA A 86 -9.49 45.80 -1.64
N VAL A 87 -8.63 46.46 -2.42
CA VAL A 87 -7.46 47.19 -1.91
C VAL A 87 -7.29 48.54 -2.61
N GLN A 88 -6.73 49.52 -1.91
CA GLN A 88 -6.38 50.86 -2.38
C GLN A 88 -4.92 51.16 -2.02
N LEU A 89 -4.31 52.08 -2.77
CA LEU A 89 -2.94 52.50 -2.56
C LEU A 89 -2.90 53.77 -1.72
N ARG A 90 -2.07 53.77 -0.68
CA ARG A 90 -1.71 54.98 0.04
C ARG A 90 -0.52 55.62 -0.67
N CYS A 91 -0.77 56.66 -1.44
CA CYS A 91 0.26 57.34 -2.22
C CYS A 91 0.74 58.63 -1.53
N LYS A 92 2.06 58.84 -1.52
CA LYS A 92 2.74 60.02 -0.98
C LYS A 92 3.28 60.88 -2.13
N ARG A 93 3.07 62.19 -2.04
CA ARG A 93 3.64 63.20 -2.94
C ARG A 93 4.05 64.43 -2.13
N GLY A 94 5.35 64.64 -1.97
CA GLY A 94 5.88 65.65 -1.05
C GLY A 94 5.40 65.38 0.38
N ALA A 95 4.76 66.38 1.00
CA ALA A 95 4.18 66.26 2.34
C ALA A 95 2.75 65.68 2.36
N SER A 96 2.11 65.52 1.20
CA SER A 96 0.72 65.07 1.09
C SER A 96 0.64 63.55 0.91
N THR A 97 -0.23 62.90 1.68
CA THR A 97 -0.58 61.48 1.51
C THR A 97 -2.06 61.32 1.20
N ARG A 98 -2.41 60.48 0.23
CA ARG A 98 -3.81 60.21 -0.15
C ARG A 98 -4.05 58.74 -0.45
N LEU A 99 -5.27 58.29 -0.18
CA LEU A 99 -5.79 56.99 -0.60
C LEU A 99 -6.32 57.07 -2.02
N ILE A 100 -5.87 56.15 -2.86
CA ILE A 100 -6.11 56.17 -4.30
C ILE A 100 -6.54 54.78 -4.75
N LYS A 101 -7.66 54.69 -5.47
CA LYS A 101 -8.09 53.44 -6.11
C LYS A 101 -7.17 53.12 -7.28
N ILE A 102 -6.98 51.82 -7.52
CA ILE A 102 -6.12 51.33 -8.60
C ILE A 102 -6.61 51.84 -9.96
N THR A 103 -7.92 52.00 -10.14
CA THR A 103 -8.55 52.58 -11.34
C THR A 103 -8.07 53.99 -11.69
N SER A 104 -7.49 54.73 -10.74
CA SER A 104 -6.96 56.07 -10.96
C SER A 104 -5.48 56.08 -11.37
N VAL A 105 -4.83 54.91 -11.42
CA VAL A 105 -3.47 54.76 -11.91
C VAL A 105 -3.50 54.68 -13.45
N SER A 106 -2.54 55.31 -14.10
CA SER A 106 -2.38 55.32 -15.56
C SER A 106 -1.46 54.21 -16.03
N ASN A 107 -1.71 53.69 -17.23
CA ASN A 107 -0.79 52.78 -17.94
C ASN A 107 0.30 53.51 -18.72
N GLN A 108 0.21 54.83 -18.86
CA GLN A 108 1.19 55.61 -19.60
C GLN A 108 2.47 55.82 -18.78
N GLU A 109 3.60 55.92 -19.47
CA GLU A 109 4.88 56.28 -18.87
C GLU A 109 4.84 57.68 -18.24
N ALA A 110 5.61 57.85 -17.18
CA ALA A 110 5.82 59.16 -16.59
C ALA A 110 6.53 60.07 -17.59
N THR A 111 6.24 61.37 -17.55
CA THR A 111 6.94 62.36 -18.38
C THR A 111 8.07 63.02 -17.59
N GLU A 112 9.07 63.55 -18.29
CA GLU A 112 10.19 64.26 -17.64
C GLU A 112 9.68 65.46 -16.80
N ALA A 113 8.68 66.18 -17.30
CA ALA A 113 8.05 67.29 -16.58
C ALA A 113 7.39 66.85 -15.26
N GLU A 114 6.70 65.69 -15.25
CA GLU A 114 6.10 65.12 -14.03
C GLU A 114 7.18 64.71 -13.03
N PHE A 115 8.30 64.15 -13.51
CA PHE A 115 9.41 63.72 -12.67
C PHE A 115 10.14 64.92 -12.04
N GLU A 116 10.44 65.96 -12.82
CA GLU A 116 11.03 67.20 -12.30
C GLU A 116 10.12 67.85 -11.26
N GLN A 117 8.81 67.91 -11.53
CA GLN A 117 7.85 68.46 -10.60
C GLN A 117 7.85 67.67 -9.28
N TRP A 118 7.88 66.34 -9.37
CA TRP A 118 7.96 65.47 -8.20
C TRP A 118 9.27 65.69 -7.42
N LYS A 119 10.43 65.77 -8.07
CA LYS A 119 11.72 66.06 -7.42
C LYS A 119 11.69 67.38 -6.64
N ARG A 120 11.20 68.45 -7.28
CA ARG A 120 11.08 69.77 -6.64
C ARG A 120 10.18 69.73 -5.40
N LEU A 121 9.10 68.93 -5.43
CA LEU A 121 8.21 68.75 -4.28
C LEU A 121 8.86 67.90 -3.17
N SER A 122 9.60 66.86 -3.52
CA SER A 122 10.32 66.01 -2.56
C SER A 122 11.42 66.78 -1.83
N GLN A 123 12.18 67.60 -2.56
CA GLN A 123 13.20 68.49 -1.98
C GLN A 123 12.57 69.51 -1.01
N ARG A 124 11.43 70.10 -1.37
CA ARG A 124 10.68 71.00 -0.46
C ARG A 124 10.15 70.30 0.79
N ALA A 125 9.90 69.00 0.71
CA ALA A 125 9.50 68.19 1.86
C ALA A 125 10.69 67.74 2.73
N GLY A 126 11.92 68.17 2.41
CA GLY A 126 13.12 67.86 3.17
C GLY A 126 13.72 66.49 2.89
N VAL A 127 13.33 65.82 1.79
CA VAL A 127 13.91 64.54 1.38
C VAL A 127 14.81 64.75 0.18
N ASP A 128 16.04 64.28 0.28
CA ASP A 128 17.01 64.40 -0.80
C ASP A 128 16.59 63.57 -2.03
N ALA A 129 16.74 64.15 -3.22
CA ALA A 129 16.42 63.48 -4.47
C ALA A 129 17.37 62.31 -4.75
N GLU A 130 18.62 62.37 -4.27
CA GLU A 130 19.60 61.30 -4.48
C GLU A 130 19.23 60.02 -3.74
N TYR A 131 18.68 60.14 -2.53
CA TYR A 131 18.16 59.01 -1.76
C TYR A 131 17.08 58.23 -2.54
N TYR A 132 16.22 58.95 -3.25
CA TYR A 132 15.19 58.33 -4.07
C TYR A 132 15.71 57.64 -5.31
N LEU A 133 16.82 58.10 -5.90
CA LEU A 133 17.42 57.43 -7.05
C LEU A 133 17.95 56.04 -6.68
N GLU A 134 18.57 55.91 -5.51
CA GLU A 134 19.02 54.59 -5.01
C GLU A 134 17.83 53.69 -4.68
N GLN A 135 16.77 54.25 -4.09
CA GLN A 135 15.52 53.50 -3.88
C GLN A 135 14.88 53.04 -5.19
N MET A 136 14.82 53.89 -6.22
CA MET A 136 14.30 53.52 -7.54
C MET A 136 15.12 52.40 -8.16
N ARG A 137 16.45 52.43 -8.00
CA ARG A 137 17.34 51.39 -8.51
C ARG A 137 17.09 50.04 -7.85
N GLN A 138 16.98 50.02 -6.52
CA GLN A 138 16.63 48.78 -5.81
C GLN A 138 15.24 48.33 -6.22
N LYS A 139 14.30 49.26 -6.33
CA LYS A 139 12.92 48.95 -6.65
C LYS A 139 12.72 48.35 -8.04
N ALA A 140 13.49 48.82 -9.02
CA ALA A 140 13.50 48.24 -10.36
C ALA A 140 13.90 46.75 -10.34
N ARG A 141 14.80 46.35 -9.43
CA ARG A 141 15.16 44.94 -9.24
C ARG A 141 14.02 44.16 -8.59
N ASP A 142 13.46 44.69 -7.50
CA ASP A 142 12.33 44.04 -6.81
C ASP A 142 11.14 43.81 -7.76
N LEU A 143 10.86 44.77 -8.65
CA LEU A 143 9.83 44.64 -9.68
C LEU A 143 10.16 43.60 -10.74
N GLN A 144 11.43 43.49 -11.13
CA GLN A 144 11.88 42.47 -12.06
C GLN A 144 11.78 41.07 -11.44
N ASP A 145 12.13 40.94 -10.16
CA ASP A 145 12.00 39.70 -9.40
C ASP A 145 10.52 39.30 -9.24
N ALA A 146 9.64 40.26 -8.96
CA ALA A 146 8.20 40.05 -8.89
C ALA A 146 7.59 39.63 -10.24
N ARG A 147 8.08 40.18 -11.36
CA ARG A 147 7.66 39.77 -12.72
C ARG A 147 8.09 38.35 -13.05
N ASN A 148 9.26 37.94 -12.57
CA ASN A 148 9.82 36.60 -12.80
C ASN A 148 9.50 35.62 -11.67
N PHE A 149 8.55 35.97 -10.81
CA PHE A 149 8.23 35.18 -9.63
C PHE A 149 7.74 33.78 -10.01
N SER A 150 8.35 32.77 -9.40
CA SER A 150 7.99 31.36 -9.59
C SER A 150 7.37 30.81 -8.31
N TYR A 151 6.26 30.08 -8.44
CA TYR A 151 5.58 29.54 -7.29
C TYR A 151 6.31 28.30 -6.76
N GLY A 152 6.77 28.39 -5.52
CA GLY A 152 7.24 27.22 -4.79
C GLY A 152 6.08 26.31 -4.38
N GLU A 153 6.38 25.03 -4.11
CA GLU A 153 5.40 24.00 -3.74
C GLU A 153 4.55 24.40 -2.52
N ALA A 154 5.15 25.02 -1.50
CA ALA A 154 4.45 25.50 -0.31
C ALA A 154 3.43 26.60 -0.63
N GLN A 155 3.76 27.51 -1.55
CA GLN A 155 2.88 28.60 -1.95
C GLN A 155 1.74 28.10 -2.84
N VAL A 156 2.02 27.17 -3.76
CA VAL A 156 1.00 26.47 -4.56
C VAL A 156 0.03 25.75 -3.62
N SER A 157 0.55 25.00 -2.66
CA SER A 157 -0.26 24.28 -1.67
C SER A 157 -1.15 25.23 -0.86
N ARG A 158 -0.60 26.35 -0.37
CA ARG A 158 -1.38 27.37 0.35
C ARG A 158 -2.49 27.96 -0.51
N ARG A 159 -2.20 28.26 -1.79
CA ARG A 159 -3.16 28.82 -2.74
C ARG A 159 -4.27 27.83 -3.11
N LEU A 160 -3.95 26.54 -3.21
CA LEU A 160 -4.92 25.49 -3.49
C LEU A 160 -5.83 25.21 -2.29
N ARG A 161 -5.33 25.26 -1.06
CA ARG A 161 -6.14 25.07 0.16
C ARG A 161 -7.26 26.11 0.30
N GLY A 162 -7.02 27.35 -0.11
CA GLY A 162 -8.00 28.43 -0.05
C GLY A 162 -8.97 28.47 -1.22
N ARG A 163 -8.70 27.73 -2.30
CA ARG A 163 -9.65 27.60 -3.41
C ARG A 163 -10.63 26.47 -3.10
N PRO A 164 -11.94 26.66 -3.35
CA PRO A 164 -12.86 25.54 -3.34
C PRO A 164 -12.33 24.50 -4.32
N ASN A 165 -12.25 23.25 -3.87
CA ASN A 165 -11.67 22.17 -4.64
C ASN A 165 -12.38 22.14 -6.01
N PRO A 166 -11.64 22.27 -7.13
CA PRO A 166 -12.26 22.35 -8.46
C PRO A 166 -12.87 21.00 -8.89
N GLU A 167 -12.63 19.94 -8.11
CA GLU A 167 -13.27 18.65 -8.28
C GLU A 167 -14.78 18.80 -8.15
N PHE A 168 -15.49 18.58 -9.25
CA PHE A 168 -16.95 18.40 -9.22
C PHE A 168 -17.29 17.23 -8.30
N ASP A 169 -18.45 17.26 -7.64
CA ASP A 169 -18.86 16.20 -6.71
C ASP A 169 -18.80 14.79 -7.36
N ALA A 170 -19.10 14.69 -8.65
CA ALA A 170 -18.98 13.46 -9.42
C ALA A 170 -17.53 12.93 -9.53
N GLN A 171 -16.53 13.82 -9.66
CA GLN A 171 -15.12 13.45 -9.70
C GLN A 171 -14.63 13.01 -8.32
N LYS A 172 -15.08 13.72 -7.28
CA LYS A 172 -14.80 13.36 -5.88
C LYS A 172 -15.38 11.98 -5.54
N GLU A 173 -16.63 11.73 -5.94
CA GLU A 173 -17.30 10.44 -5.76
C GLU A 173 -16.57 9.31 -6.50
N SER A 174 -16.19 9.54 -7.76
CA SER A 174 -15.41 8.57 -8.56
C SER A 174 -14.07 8.23 -7.90
N ARG A 175 -13.33 9.25 -7.41
CA ARG A 175 -12.07 9.04 -6.70
C ARG A 175 -12.27 8.27 -5.40
N MET A 176 -13.30 8.60 -4.62
CA MET A 176 -13.60 7.87 -3.38
C MET A 176 -13.97 6.42 -3.68
N ARG A 177 -14.79 6.16 -4.71
CA ARG A 177 -15.11 4.80 -5.16
C ARG A 177 -13.86 4.03 -5.57
N PHE A 178 -12.96 4.65 -6.33
CA PHE A 178 -11.69 4.04 -6.71
C PHE A 178 -10.83 3.70 -5.49
N LEU A 179 -10.69 4.62 -4.52
CA LEU A 179 -9.94 4.37 -3.29
C LEU A 179 -10.55 3.24 -2.46
N VAL A 180 -11.88 3.20 -2.32
CA VAL A 180 -12.60 2.11 -1.65
C VAL A 180 -12.37 0.79 -2.38
N GLN A 181 -12.46 0.78 -3.70
CA GLN A 181 -12.21 -0.42 -4.50
C GLN A 181 -10.75 -0.91 -4.35
N CYS A 182 -9.77 -0.01 -4.35
CA CYS A 182 -8.38 -0.37 -4.09
C CYS A 182 -8.19 -0.96 -2.69
N ALA A 183 -8.83 -0.37 -1.68
CA ALA A 183 -8.77 -0.89 -0.31
C ALA A 183 -9.42 -2.27 -0.20
N LEU A 184 -10.60 -2.47 -0.78
CA LEU A 184 -11.27 -3.78 -0.83
C LEU A 184 -10.41 -4.81 -1.57
N SER A 185 -9.86 -4.43 -2.72
CA SER A 185 -8.96 -5.31 -3.48
C SER A 185 -7.70 -5.67 -2.68
N GLN A 186 -7.13 -4.73 -1.92
CA GLN A 186 -6.02 -5.02 -1.01
C GLN A 186 -6.42 -5.94 0.14
N MET A 187 -7.61 -5.77 0.72
CA MET A 187 -8.14 -6.66 1.76
C MET A 187 -8.36 -8.08 1.23
N ASP A 188 -8.85 -8.21 0.00
CA ASP A 188 -9.03 -9.50 -0.67
C ASP A 188 -7.66 -10.15 -0.99
N ILE A 189 -6.69 -9.38 -1.51
CA ILE A 189 -5.33 -9.88 -1.79
C ILE A 189 -4.61 -10.32 -0.51
N SER A 190 -4.78 -9.57 0.58
CA SER A 190 -4.16 -9.88 1.87
C SER A 190 -4.90 -10.97 2.66
N GLY A 191 -6.04 -11.45 2.16
CA GLY A 191 -6.84 -12.50 2.80
C GLY A 191 -7.41 -12.10 4.16
N ILE A 192 -7.39 -10.81 4.51
CA ILE A 192 -7.86 -10.32 5.82
C ILE A 192 -9.35 -10.63 6.01
N ARG A 193 -10.13 -10.55 4.93
CA ARG A 193 -11.57 -10.83 4.97
C ARG A 193 -11.89 -12.31 5.14
N ASP A 194 -11.06 -13.18 4.56
CA ASP A 194 -11.30 -14.63 4.56
C ASP A 194 -10.71 -15.30 5.81
N TYR A 195 -9.72 -14.67 6.46
CA TYR A 195 -9.10 -15.18 7.69
C TYR A 195 -10.11 -15.40 8.83
N GLU A 196 -10.99 -14.42 9.10
CA GLU A 196 -12.01 -14.54 10.15
C GLU A 196 -13.06 -15.63 9.82
N ALA A 197 -13.42 -15.75 8.54
CA ALA A 197 -14.36 -16.76 8.08
C ALA A 197 -13.77 -18.17 8.22
N ASP A 198 -12.52 -18.38 7.79
CA ASP A 198 -11.81 -19.64 7.90
C ASP A 198 -11.56 -20.04 9.37
N GLU A 199 -11.26 -19.07 10.25
CA GLU A 199 -11.11 -19.31 11.68
C GLU A 199 -12.43 -19.78 12.32
N LEU A 200 -13.54 -19.13 11.99
CA LEU A 200 -14.88 -19.52 12.45
C LEU A 200 -15.28 -20.90 11.93
N ASP A 201 -15.02 -21.18 10.66
CA ASP A 201 -15.26 -22.50 10.06
C ASP A 201 -14.44 -23.61 10.73
N GLY A 202 -13.17 -23.31 11.05
CA GLY A 202 -12.31 -24.19 11.83
C GLY A 202 -12.89 -24.53 13.20
N ARG A 203 -13.27 -23.51 13.98
CA ARG A 203 -13.89 -23.67 15.30
C ARG A 203 -15.21 -24.44 15.22
N TYR A 204 -16.04 -24.17 14.23
CA TYR A 204 -17.31 -24.86 14.03
C TYR A 204 -17.10 -26.36 13.73
N ARG A 205 -16.13 -26.69 12.86
CA ARG A 205 -15.79 -28.09 12.56
C ARG A 205 -15.27 -28.82 13.80
N GLU A 206 -14.45 -28.17 14.62
CA GLU A 206 -13.96 -28.74 15.88
C GLU A 206 -15.10 -29.00 16.89
N ALA A 207 -16.00 -28.02 17.07
CA ALA A 207 -17.16 -28.16 17.94
C ALA A 207 -18.07 -29.32 17.49
N ASN A 208 -18.33 -29.45 16.18
CA ASN A 208 -19.13 -30.55 15.64
C ASN A 208 -18.46 -31.92 15.82
N LYS A 209 -17.14 -32.02 15.64
CA LYS A 209 -16.40 -33.25 15.95
C LYS A 209 -16.52 -33.60 17.43
N GLY A 210 -16.41 -32.60 18.32
CA GLY A 210 -16.58 -32.77 19.75
C GLY A 210 -17.97 -33.31 20.12
N LEU A 211 -19.03 -32.74 19.52
CA LEU A 211 -20.41 -33.20 19.68
C LEU A 211 -20.59 -34.64 19.19
N GLN A 212 -20.11 -34.98 17.99
CA GLN A 212 -20.20 -36.35 17.47
C GLN A 212 -19.53 -37.38 18.39
N VAL A 213 -18.37 -37.05 18.94
CA VAL A 213 -17.67 -37.93 19.90
C VAL A 213 -18.49 -38.08 21.19
N GLN A 214 -19.11 -37.01 21.68
CA GLN A 214 -19.98 -37.08 22.86
C GLN A 214 -21.24 -37.91 22.59
N GLU A 215 -21.90 -37.72 21.46
CA GLU A 215 -23.06 -38.51 21.03
C GLU A 215 -22.71 -40.00 20.95
N GLN A 216 -21.59 -40.35 20.33
CA GLN A 216 -21.11 -41.74 20.27
C GLN A 216 -20.86 -42.31 21.67
N ARG A 217 -20.25 -41.55 22.57
CA ARG A 217 -20.02 -41.97 23.96
C ARG A 217 -21.32 -42.17 24.73
N VAL A 218 -22.29 -41.26 24.57
CA VAL A 218 -23.59 -41.35 25.24
C VAL A 218 -24.39 -42.52 24.67
N ALA A 219 -24.39 -42.72 23.35
CA ALA A 219 -25.04 -43.84 22.70
C ALA A 219 -24.46 -45.19 23.18
N ALA A 220 -23.13 -45.30 23.29
CA ALA A 220 -22.48 -46.49 23.83
C ALA A 220 -22.91 -46.76 25.28
N LYS A 221 -22.88 -45.74 26.16
CA LYS A 221 -23.35 -45.86 27.55
C LYS A 221 -24.83 -46.24 27.63
N MET A 222 -25.69 -45.66 26.80
CA MET A 222 -27.11 -46.01 26.76
C MET A 222 -27.33 -47.45 26.32
N GLN A 223 -26.51 -47.96 25.38
CA GLN A 223 -26.56 -49.36 24.99
C GLN A 223 -26.13 -50.26 26.15
N ASP A 224 -25.02 -49.95 26.81
CA ASP A 224 -24.53 -50.70 27.98
C ASP A 224 -25.59 -50.71 29.10
N ASP A 225 -26.14 -49.55 29.48
CA ASP A 225 -27.23 -49.40 30.45
C ASP A 225 -28.49 -50.21 30.05
N TRP A 226 -28.80 -50.29 28.76
CA TRP A 226 -29.96 -51.03 28.25
C TRP A 226 -29.81 -52.53 28.43
N PHE A 227 -28.60 -53.06 28.22
CA PHE A 227 -28.28 -54.47 28.47
C PHE A 227 -28.20 -54.78 29.97
N GLU A 228 -27.63 -53.89 30.79
CA GLU A 228 -27.58 -54.08 32.26
C GLU A 228 -28.97 -54.20 32.89
N LYS A 229 -29.93 -53.37 32.45
CA LYS A 229 -31.30 -53.39 32.96
C LYS A 229 -32.14 -54.58 32.45
N ARG A 230 -31.63 -55.35 31.48
CA ARG A 230 -32.35 -56.47 30.83
C ARG A 230 -31.46 -57.72 30.80
N PRO A 231 -31.29 -58.42 31.94
CA PRO A 231 -30.35 -59.54 32.05
C PRO A 231 -30.68 -60.76 31.17
N ASN A 232 -31.89 -60.83 30.61
CA ASN A 232 -32.32 -61.89 29.70
C ASN A 232 -31.93 -61.64 28.23
N LEU A 233 -31.42 -60.44 27.91
CA LEU A 233 -30.96 -60.07 26.57
C LEU A 233 -29.44 -59.97 26.61
N PHE A 234 -28.77 -60.86 25.88
CA PHE A 234 -27.32 -60.78 25.71
C PHE A 234 -26.99 -59.87 24.54
N SER A 235 -26.01 -58.99 24.71
CA SER A 235 -25.44 -58.24 23.60
C SER A 235 -24.81 -59.22 22.60
N LEU A 236 -24.78 -58.82 21.32
CA LEU A 236 -24.18 -59.63 20.26
C LEU A 236 -22.71 -59.96 20.56
N THR A 237 -22.00 -59.05 21.24
CA THR A 237 -20.62 -59.26 21.70
C THR A 237 -20.53 -60.39 22.73
N VAL A 238 -21.45 -60.45 23.70
CA VAL A 238 -21.49 -61.53 24.70
C VAL A 238 -21.88 -62.87 24.07
N ILE A 239 -22.78 -62.88 23.09
CA ILE A 239 -23.15 -64.09 22.34
C ILE A 239 -21.94 -64.61 21.54
N ASN A 240 -21.25 -63.72 20.82
CA ASN A 240 -20.05 -64.07 20.06
C ASN A 240 -18.93 -64.60 20.95
N GLN A 241 -18.74 -64.00 22.13
CA GLN A 241 -17.77 -64.48 23.10
C GLN A 241 -18.12 -65.89 23.60
N LYS A 242 -19.39 -66.14 23.96
CA LYS A 242 -19.85 -67.47 24.37
C LYS A 242 -19.74 -68.52 23.27
N ASN A 243 -20.01 -68.15 22.01
CA ASN A 243 -19.87 -69.04 20.87
C ASN A 243 -18.40 -69.40 20.63
N LYS A 244 -17.50 -68.42 20.69
CA LYS A 244 -16.05 -68.64 20.62
C LYS A 244 -15.58 -69.56 21.74
N ASP A 245 -16.03 -69.32 22.98
CA ASP A 245 -15.65 -70.16 24.12
C ASP A 245 -16.19 -71.59 24.00
N ARG A 246 -17.40 -71.77 23.44
CA ARG A 246 -17.95 -73.09 23.12
C ARG A 246 -17.09 -73.78 22.06
N GLN A 247 -16.78 -73.11 20.97
CA GLN A 247 -15.93 -73.65 19.90
C GLN A 247 -14.57 -74.11 20.44
N ILE A 248 -13.91 -73.29 21.27
CA ILE A 248 -12.64 -73.65 21.91
C ILE A 248 -12.77 -74.90 22.78
N ARG A 249 -13.88 -75.06 23.52
CA ARG A 249 -14.10 -76.27 24.33
C ARG A 249 -14.31 -77.50 23.46
N ASP A 250 -15.11 -77.37 22.40
CA ASP A 250 -15.41 -78.46 21.48
C ASP A 250 -14.13 -78.91 20.75
N ASP A 251 -13.30 -77.96 20.30
CA ASP A 251 -11.99 -78.22 19.68
C ASP A 251 -11.04 -78.94 20.66
N ARG A 252 -10.98 -78.50 21.92
CA ARG A 252 -10.18 -79.18 22.96
C ARG A 252 -10.66 -80.59 23.21
N HIS A 253 -11.98 -80.80 23.27
CA HIS A 253 -12.55 -82.13 23.44
C HIS A 253 -12.25 -83.02 22.23
N ALA A 254 -12.37 -82.50 21.01
CA ALA A 254 -12.03 -83.22 19.79
C ALA A 254 -10.54 -83.60 19.73
N LEU A 255 -9.64 -82.69 20.12
CA LEU A 255 -8.20 -82.98 20.22
C LEU A 255 -7.91 -84.05 21.28
N MET A 256 -8.52 -83.98 22.47
CA MET A 256 -8.34 -85.02 23.50
C MET A 256 -8.87 -86.38 23.03
N PHE A 257 -10.00 -86.41 22.34
CA PHE A 257 -10.56 -87.64 21.77
C PHE A 257 -9.66 -88.22 20.67
N ALA A 258 -9.13 -87.37 19.78
CA ALA A 258 -8.17 -87.79 18.75
C ALA A 258 -6.90 -88.38 19.40
N LEU A 259 -6.36 -87.73 20.42
CA LEU A 259 -5.18 -88.19 21.15
C LEU A 259 -5.45 -89.51 21.89
N GLN A 260 -6.61 -89.66 22.53
CA GLN A 260 -7.02 -90.93 23.14
C GLN A 260 -7.20 -92.05 22.11
N THR A 261 -7.74 -91.73 20.94
CA THR A 261 -7.91 -92.69 19.85
C THR A 261 -6.56 -93.15 19.31
N GLU A 262 -5.62 -92.23 19.09
CA GLU A 262 -4.23 -92.54 18.72
C GLU A 262 -3.53 -93.41 19.78
N GLN A 263 -3.71 -93.10 21.07
CA GLN A 263 -3.14 -93.89 22.18
C GLN A 263 -3.79 -95.26 22.37
N SER A 264 -5.07 -95.42 22.03
CA SER A 264 -5.84 -96.66 22.19
C SER A 264 -5.44 -97.77 21.21
N GLY A 265 -4.53 -97.48 20.26
CA GLY A 265 -3.92 -98.50 19.40
C GLY A 265 -4.87 -99.13 18.37
N ALA A 266 -6.12 -98.67 18.25
CA ALA A 266 -7.04 -99.04 17.18
C ALA A 266 -6.69 -98.31 15.87
N ALA A 267 -5.43 -98.46 15.43
CA ALA A 267 -4.88 -97.80 14.27
C ALA A 267 -5.34 -98.49 12.98
N ALA A 268 -6.57 -98.19 12.54
CA ALA A 268 -6.87 -98.26 11.12
C ALA A 268 -5.97 -97.23 10.42
N LEU A 269 -5.19 -97.67 9.42
CA LEU A 269 -4.26 -96.83 8.65
C LEU A 269 -4.92 -95.49 8.29
N ASN A 270 -4.45 -94.40 8.90
CA ASN A 270 -4.95 -93.06 8.63
C ASN A 270 -4.65 -92.71 7.16
N PRO A 271 -5.67 -92.49 6.31
CA PRO A 271 -5.46 -92.23 4.89
C PRO A 271 -4.75 -90.89 4.60
N PHE A 272 -4.54 -90.06 5.62
CA PHE A 272 -3.85 -88.76 5.52
C PHE A 272 -2.47 -88.74 6.19
N GLU A 273 -2.04 -89.84 6.83
CA GLU A 273 -0.67 -89.95 7.32
C GLU A 273 0.32 -90.08 6.15
N ARG A 274 1.35 -89.25 6.17
CA ARG A 274 2.41 -89.30 5.17
C ARG A 274 3.20 -90.59 5.35
N ARG A 275 3.06 -91.53 4.40
CA ARG A 275 3.89 -92.74 4.36
C ARG A 275 5.36 -92.34 4.26
N ALA A 276 6.20 -92.92 5.11
CA ALA A 276 7.64 -92.74 5.01
C ALA A 276 8.15 -93.48 3.76
N CYS A 277 8.29 -92.76 2.64
CA CYS A 277 8.92 -93.29 1.44
C CYS A 277 10.44 -93.29 1.62
N ARG A 278 11.07 -94.47 1.71
CA ARG A 278 12.52 -94.63 1.56
C ARG A 278 12.82 -94.96 0.08
N PRO A 279 13.23 -93.99 -0.76
CA PRO A 279 13.55 -94.29 -2.15
C PRO A 279 14.81 -95.16 -2.23
N ILE A 280 14.69 -96.33 -2.87
CA ILE A 280 15.83 -97.21 -3.16
C ILE A 280 16.49 -96.71 -4.46
N VAL A 281 17.80 -96.49 -4.41
CA VAL A 281 18.60 -96.03 -5.55
C VAL A 281 19.02 -97.25 -6.38
N ALA A 282 18.50 -97.35 -7.61
CA ALA A 282 18.62 -98.53 -8.48
C ALA A 282 20.01 -98.77 -9.12
N TRP A 283 21.08 -98.21 -8.56
CA TRP A 283 22.47 -98.42 -9.02
C TRP A 283 23.38 -98.97 -7.90
N ASP A 284 22.81 -99.28 -6.74
CA ASP A 284 23.53 -99.89 -5.62
C ASP A 284 23.44 -101.42 -5.73
N THR A 285 24.43 -102.02 -6.39
CA THR A 285 24.50 -103.47 -6.67
C THR A 285 24.81 -104.33 -5.44
N LYS A 286 24.87 -103.74 -4.24
CA LYS A 286 25.09 -104.45 -2.98
C LYS A 286 23.82 -105.02 -2.33
N LEU A 287 22.63 -104.68 -2.84
CA LEU A 287 21.35 -105.20 -2.33
C LEU A 287 20.62 -106.15 -3.29
N THR A 288 21.23 -106.50 -4.42
CA THR A 288 20.70 -107.47 -5.42
C THR A 288 21.58 -108.72 -5.54
N GLU A 289 22.24 -109.15 -4.46
CA GLU A 289 22.81 -110.49 -4.41
C GLU A 289 21.68 -111.51 -4.21
N VAL A 290 21.35 -112.20 -5.29
CA VAL A 290 20.56 -113.43 -5.26
C VAL A 290 21.56 -114.57 -5.05
N GLU A 291 21.57 -115.16 -3.85
CA GLU A 291 22.27 -116.41 -3.56
C GLU A 291 21.85 -117.48 -4.59
N GLY A 292 22.79 -118.08 -5.33
CA GLY A 292 22.55 -119.42 -5.88
C GLY A 292 23.07 -119.84 -7.26
N LEU A 293 24.03 -119.19 -7.92
CA LEU A 293 24.68 -119.79 -9.12
C LEU A 293 26.19 -119.57 -9.14
N GLY A 294 26.94 -120.67 -9.00
CA GLY A 294 28.36 -120.68 -8.73
C GLY A 294 29.30 -120.69 -9.95
N GLY A 295 30.42 -119.98 -9.77
CA GLY A 295 31.78 -120.37 -10.16
C GLY A 295 32.33 -119.87 -11.52
N PRO A 296 33.66 -119.91 -11.76
CA PRO A 296 34.79 -120.16 -10.85
C PRO A 296 35.92 -119.09 -10.87
N ALA A 297 36.79 -119.16 -9.86
CA ALA A 297 38.00 -118.34 -9.56
C ALA A 297 39.15 -118.54 -10.59
N PRO A 298 40.28 -117.76 -10.65
CA PRO A 298 41.19 -117.41 -9.52
C PRO A 298 41.98 -116.06 -9.72
N PRO A 299 43.23 -115.86 -9.20
CA PRO A 299 43.69 -115.42 -7.86
C PRO A 299 44.54 -114.10 -7.93
N PRO A 300 45.48 -113.79 -7.01
CA PRO A 300 45.38 -113.40 -5.60
C PRO A 300 45.89 -111.95 -5.32
N ALA A 301 45.86 -111.58 -4.03
CA ALA A 301 46.06 -110.27 -3.39
C ALA A 301 47.45 -109.59 -3.53
N PRO A 302 47.55 -108.33 -3.05
CA PRO A 302 48.26 -108.08 -1.78
C PRO A 302 47.47 -107.13 -0.83
N ALA A 303 47.26 -107.53 0.43
CA ALA A 303 48.09 -107.21 1.63
C ALA A 303 47.93 -105.74 2.09
N GLU A 304 47.03 -105.52 3.06
CA GLU A 304 47.34 -105.23 4.48
C GLU A 304 47.90 -103.81 4.73
N ALA A 305 47.15 -103.00 5.49
CA ALA A 305 47.64 -102.47 6.77
C ALA A 305 46.46 -101.88 7.59
N PRO A 306 46.47 -102.04 8.93
CA PRO A 306 45.32 -101.87 9.79
C PRO A 306 45.23 -100.48 10.46
N ALA A 307 44.08 -100.28 11.10
CA ALA A 307 43.75 -99.17 11.97
C ALA A 307 44.54 -99.17 13.29
N GLU A 308 44.81 -97.97 13.79
CA GLU A 308 45.01 -97.61 15.20
C GLU A 308 44.38 -96.22 15.36
N ALA A 309 43.67 -95.85 16.44
CA ALA A 309 43.18 -96.54 17.63
C ALA A 309 42.04 -95.66 18.21
#